data_AF-A0A960EJQ8-F1
#
_entry.id   AF-A0A960EJQ8-F1
#
_cell.length_a   1.000
_cell.length_b   1.000
_cell.length_c   1.000
_cell.angle_alpha   90.00
_cell.angle_beta   90.00
_cell.angle_gamma   90.00
#
_symmetry.space_group_name_H-M   'P 1'
#
loop_
_entity.id
_entity.type
_entity.pdbx_description
1 polymer ?
#
loop_
_entity_poly.entity_id
_entity_poly.type
_entity_poly.pdbx_seq_one_letter_code
_entity_poly.pdbx_strand_id
1 'polypeptide(L)'
;MDATRRIVLLRNQASTDEDLLSSLGAARADQTELQSQLVADEAAAQDKVAASQARLNTFSDAQQRQQQLANDVESRLDRTLSEAQALESVDAQLADEIRAEQDAIAARMAFLATSTTTTTAPPAPITTAASAGETTSGAPATAAPSTPPATAAAPPSFAITSYSGDIVSVNGIRVHKSIAANVQALLQAAAADGVSLSGGGFRDPQAQINLRIAHCGSSQYAIYQMPASQCSPPTARPGSSNHEKGLAIDFSQGGRALTRSSSGFAWLRANAGRYGLQNLPSEPWHWSVDGR
;
A
#
# COMPACT_ATOMS: atom_id res chain seq x y z
N MET A 1 -68.53 45.99 75.18
CA MET A 1 -67.51 44.97 74.83
C MET A 1 -66.86 45.42 73.54
N ASP A 2 -65.65 46.01 73.54
CA ASP A 2 -65.02 46.31 72.25
C ASP A 2 -63.50 46.53 72.28
N ALA A 3 -62.94 47.10 73.35
CA ALA A 3 -61.49 47.36 73.40
C ALA A 3 -60.64 46.09 73.61
N THR A 4 -60.99 45.24 74.58
CA THR A 4 -60.18 44.05 74.94
C THR A 4 -60.14 43.00 73.83
N ARG A 5 -61.25 42.78 73.13
CA ARG A 5 -61.33 41.82 72.01
C ARG A 5 -60.50 42.29 70.82
N ARG A 6 -60.51 43.59 70.55
CA ARG A 6 -59.68 44.22 69.51
C ARG A 6 -58.18 44.14 69.83
N ILE A 7 -57.79 44.32 71.09
CA ILE A 7 -56.38 44.17 71.52
C ILE A 7 -55.88 42.73 71.33
N VAL A 8 -56.70 41.72 71.67
CA VAL A 8 -56.34 40.30 71.48
C VAL A 8 -56.20 39.96 69.99
N LEU A 9 -57.11 40.44 69.14
CA LEU A 9 -57.04 40.23 67.69
C LEU A 9 -55.78 40.86 67.08
N LEU A 10 -55.45 42.09 67.47
CA LEU A 10 -54.24 42.78 66.99
C LEU A 10 -52.96 42.05 67.43
N ARG A 11 -52.92 41.50 68.66
CA ARG A 11 -51.78 40.72 69.14
C ARG A 11 -51.62 39.40 68.39
N ASN A 12 -52.71 38.69 68.11
CA ASN A 12 -52.67 37.45 67.32
C ASN A 12 -52.26 37.73 65.87
N GLN A 13 -52.73 38.83 65.29
CA GLN A 13 -52.34 39.25 63.95
C GLN A 13 -50.85 39.60 63.89
N ALA A 14 -50.35 40.37 64.87
CA ALA A 14 -48.93 40.68 64.97
C ALA A 14 -48.06 39.41 65.13
N SER A 15 -48.47 38.45 65.95
CA SER A 15 -47.77 37.16 66.09
C SER A 15 -47.78 36.34 64.79
N THR A 16 -48.90 36.35 64.06
CA THR A 16 -49.02 35.65 62.78
C THR A 16 -48.13 36.31 61.71
N ASP A 17 -48.07 37.64 61.70
CA ASP A 17 -47.22 38.41 60.80
C ASP A 17 -45.73 38.16 61.10
N GLU A 18 -45.34 38.06 62.38
CA GLU A 18 -43.98 37.68 62.80
C GLU A 18 -43.60 36.26 62.33
N ASP A 19 -44.49 35.28 62.49
CA ASP A 19 -44.27 33.91 62.03
C ASP A 19 -44.15 33.82 60.50
N LEU A 20 -44.97 34.58 59.77
CA LEU A 20 -44.91 34.66 58.31
C LEU A 20 -43.60 35.29 57.83
N LEU A 21 -43.13 36.36 58.49
CA LEU A 21 -41.86 36.99 58.16
C LEU A 21 -40.67 36.06 58.44
N SER A 22 -40.72 35.30 59.54
CA SER A 22 -39.71 34.28 59.87
C SER A 22 -39.69 33.16 58.83
N SER A 23 -40.86 32.63 58.47
CA SER A 23 -40.99 31.59 57.44
C SER A 23 -40.50 32.06 56.06
N LEU A 24 -40.81 33.31 55.67
CA LEU A 24 -40.30 33.90 54.44
C LEU A 24 -38.78 34.08 54.46
N GLY A 25 -38.21 34.44 55.62
CA GLY A 25 -36.76 34.53 55.82
C GLY A 25 -36.08 33.17 55.64
N ALA A 26 -36.62 32.12 56.25
CA ALA A 26 -36.12 30.76 56.10
C ALA A 26 -36.22 30.28 54.64
N ALA A 27 -37.37 30.46 53.99
CA ALA A 27 -37.55 30.08 52.59
C ALA A 27 -36.58 30.79 51.64
N ARG A 28 -36.22 32.05 51.90
CA ARG A 28 -35.21 32.79 51.13
C ARG A 28 -33.80 32.26 51.36
N ALA A 29 -33.48 31.86 52.59
CA ALA A 29 -32.20 31.23 52.90
C ALA A 29 -32.07 29.88 52.19
N ASP A 30 -33.11 29.04 52.27
CA ASP A 30 -33.17 27.75 51.57
C ASP A 30 -33.07 27.92 50.05
N GLN A 31 -33.78 28.91 49.48
CA GLN A 31 -33.67 29.22 48.05
C GLN A 31 -32.25 29.60 47.64
N THR A 32 -31.56 30.39 48.47
CA THR A 32 -30.17 30.81 48.20
C THR A 32 -29.22 29.61 48.26
N GLU A 33 -29.39 28.72 49.23
CA GLU A 33 -28.61 27.49 49.35
C GLU A 33 -28.84 26.55 48.16
N LEU A 34 -30.09 26.33 47.76
CA LEU A 34 -30.43 25.54 46.57
C LEU A 34 -29.83 26.13 45.29
N GLN A 35 -29.85 27.45 45.13
CA GLN A 35 -29.21 28.11 43.99
C GLN A 35 -27.69 27.88 43.98
N SER A 36 -27.04 27.96 45.13
CA SER A 36 -25.60 27.66 45.27
C SER A 36 -25.29 26.21 44.89
N GLN A 37 -26.09 25.27 45.40
CA GLN A 37 -25.95 23.84 45.11
C GLN A 37 -26.14 23.53 43.62
N LEU A 38 -27.15 24.12 42.97
CA LEU A 38 -27.38 23.95 41.53
C LEU A 38 -26.18 24.41 40.69
N VAL A 39 -25.59 25.55 41.03
CA VAL A 39 -24.39 26.06 40.33
C VAL A 39 -23.19 25.12 40.54
N ALA A 40 -23.01 24.60 41.76
CA ALA A 40 -21.94 23.65 42.06
C ALA A 40 -22.13 22.31 41.34
N ASP A 41 -23.36 21.79 41.30
CA ASP A 41 -23.70 20.55 40.61
C ASP A 41 -23.55 20.69 39.09
N GLU A 42 -23.94 21.84 38.51
CA GLU A 42 -23.73 22.13 37.09
C GLU A 42 -22.23 22.17 36.75
N ALA A 43 -21.42 22.85 37.56
CA ALA A 43 -19.97 22.87 37.39
C ALA A 43 -19.37 21.46 37.48
N ALA A 44 -19.78 20.66 38.48
CA ALA A 44 -19.32 19.28 38.64
C ALA A 44 -19.76 18.38 37.48
N ALA A 45 -20.95 18.61 36.90
CA ALA A 45 -21.43 17.89 35.73
C ALA A 45 -20.60 18.25 34.49
N GLN A 46 -20.30 19.53 34.28
CA GLN A 46 -19.45 20.00 33.19
C GLN A 46 -18.03 19.41 33.29
N ASP A 47 -17.45 19.37 34.49
CA ASP A 47 -16.15 18.74 34.73
C ASP A 47 -16.13 17.25 34.39
N LYS A 48 -17.19 16.51 34.76
CA LYS A 48 -17.34 15.09 34.41
C LYS A 48 -17.46 14.87 32.91
N VAL A 49 -18.18 15.74 32.21
CA VAL A 49 -18.28 15.70 30.74
C VAL A 49 -16.91 15.94 30.12
N ALA A 50 -16.20 16.98 30.54
CA ALA A 50 -14.86 17.31 30.05
C ALA A 50 -13.87 16.16 30.29
N ALA A 51 -13.86 15.58 31.50
CA ALA A 51 -13.01 14.44 31.83
C ALA A 51 -13.34 13.19 31.00
N SER A 52 -14.62 12.95 30.71
CA SER A 52 -15.05 11.83 29.87
C SER A 52 -14.66 12.04 28.41
N GLN A 53 -14.78 13.26 27.90
CA GLN A 53 -14.30 13.61 26.57
C GLN A 53 -12.78 13.45 26.44
N ALA A 54 -12.01 13.87 27.45
CA ALA A 54 -10.56 13.69 27.47
C ALA A 54 -10.16 12.20 27.43
N ARG A 55 -10.89 11.34 28.16
CA ARG A 55 -10.71 9.88 28.12
C ARG A 55 -11.02 9.29 26.75
N LEU A 56 -12.09 9.74 26.09
CA LEU A 56 -12.44 9.30 24.74
C LEU A 56 -11.37 9.71 23.72
N ASN A 57 -10.85 10.94 23.81
CA ASN A 57 -9.77 11.41 22.96
C ASN A 57 -8.50 10.55 23.17
N THR A 58 -8.12 10.31 24.43
CA THR A 58 -6.98 9.45 24.77
C THR A 58 -7.13 8.03 24.20
N PHE A 59 -8.33 7.46 24.29
CA PHE A 59 -8.63 6.15 23.71
C PHE A 59 -8.52 6.17 22.18
N SER A 60 -9.05 7.20 21.53
CA SER A 60 -8.93 7.39 20.08
C SER A 60 -7.47 7.49 19.64
N ASP A 61 -6.66 8.28 20.34
CA ASP A 61 -5.23 8.41 20.06
C ASP A 61 -4.49 7.08 20.23
N ALA A 62 -4.83 6.31 21.27
CA ALA A 62 -4.26 4.99 21.51
C ALA A 62 -4.59 4.02 20.37
N GLN A 63 -5.84 4.05 19.89
CA GLN A 63 -6.27 3.25 18.74
C GLN A 63 -5.55 3.66 17.45
N GLN A 64 -5.35 4.97 17.22
CA GLN A 64 -4.58 5.46 16.08
C GLN A 64 -3.13 4.98 16.13
N ARG A 65 -2.48 5.02 17.30
CA ARG A 65 -1.12 4.48 17.50
C ARG A 65 -1.06 2.98 17.22
N GLN A 66 -2.04 2.21 17.70
CA GLN A 66 -2.12 0.78 17.41
C GLN A 66 -2.23 0.52 15.89
N GLN A 67 -3.00 1.33 15.17
CA GLN A 67 -3.13 1.19 13.72
C GLN A 67 -1.83 1.55 12.98
N GLN A 68 -1.14 2.62 13.40
CA GLN A 68 0.15 2.99 12.82
C GLN A 68 1.16 1.86 12.98
N LEU A 69 1.17 1.19 14.14
CA LEU A 69 2.00 0.01 14.36
C LEU A 69 1.63 -1.14 13.42
N ALA A 70 0.34 -1.41 13.19
CA ALA A 70 -0.08 -2.45 12.25
C ALA A 70 0.43 -2.17 10.82
N ASN A 71 0.30 -0.93 10.35
CA ASN A 71 0.81 -0.52 9.04
C ASN A 71 2.35 -0.61 8.95
N ASP A 72 3.06 -0.26 10.04
CA ASP A 72 4.52 -0.40 10.11
C ASP A 72 4.95 -1.87 10.03
N VAL A 73 4.25 -2.76 10.76
CA VAL A 73 4.51 -4.20 10.71
C VAL A 73 4.28 -4.76 9.29
N GLU A 74 3.20 -4.35 8.63
CA GLU A 74 2.92 -4.73 7.24
C GLU A 74 4.01 -4.24 6.28
N SER A 75 4.37 -2.95 6.35
CA SER A 75 5.46 -2.41 5.52
C SER A 75 6.81 -3.09 5.80
N ARG A 76 7.06 -3.51 7.04
CA ARG A 76 8.27 -4.26 7.40
C ARG A 76 8.23 -5.66 6.81
N LEU A 77 7.08 -6.33 6.86
CA LEU A 77 6.89 -7.65 6.26
C LEU A 77 7.13 -7.59 4.75
N ASP A 78 6.54 -6.62 4.05
CA ASP A 78 6.74 -6.44 2.61
C ASP A 78 8.19 -6.17 2.26
N ARG A 79 8.88 -5.32 3.04
CA ARG A 79 10.33 -5.10 2.86
C ARG A 79 11.12 -6.40 3.04
N THR A 80 10.86 -7.18 4.08
CA THR A 80 11.53 -8.45 4.33
C THR A 80 11.26 -9.46 3.21
N LEU A 81 10.02 -9.51 2.69
CA LEU A 81 9.67 -10.36 1.56
C LEU A 81 10.38 -9.92 0.27
N SER A 82 10.52 -8.62 0.04
CA SER A 82 11.30 -8.07 -1.09
C SER A 82 12.78 -8.42 -0.96
N GLU A 83 13.35 -8.34 0.24
CA GLU A 83 14.74 -8.71 0.51
C GLU A 83 14.96 -10.21 0.28
N ALA A 84 14.05 -11.06 0.76
CA ALA A 84 14.10 -12.51 0.52
C ALA A 84 14.05 -12.84 -0.98
N GLN A 85 13.16 -12.20 -1.75
CA GLN A 85 13.09 -12.39 -3.21
C GLN A 85 14.35 -11.91 -3.94
N ALA A 86 14.95 -10.81 -3.49
CA ALA A 86 16.21 -10.34 -4.03
C ALA A 86 17.33 -11.36 -3.77
N LEU A 87 17.42 -11.91 -2.56
CA LEU A 87 18.37 -12.96 -2.22
C LEU A 87 18.17 -14.22 -3.06
N GLU A 88 16.92 -14.68 -3.25
CA GLU A 88 16.62 -15.82 -4.14
C GLU A 88 17.13 -15.58 -5.58
N SER A 89 17.00 -14.34 -6.08
CA SER A 89 17.49 -14.00 -7.42
C SER A 89 19.01 -13.99 -7.52
N VAL A 90 19.70 -13.52 -6.47
CA VAL A 90 21.17 -13.51 -6.38
C VAL A 90 21.70 -14.95 -6.30
N ASP A 91 21.07 -15.79 -5.48
CA ASP A 91 21.44 -17.21 -5.36
C ASP A 91 21.30 -17.96 -6.69
N ALA A 92 20.23 -17.70 -7.44
CA ALA A 92 20.04 -18.29 -8.76
C ALA A 92 21.13 -17.85 -9.76
N GLN A 93 21.46 -16.55 -9.78
CA GLN A 93 22.52 -16.02 -10.64
C GLN A 93 23.89 -16.62 -10.32
N LEU A 94 24.23 -16.69 -9.02
CA LEU A 94 25.48 -17.29 -8.58
C LEU A 94 25.54 -18.79 -8.92
N ALA A 95 24.42 -19.51 -8.82
CA ALA A 95 24.35 -20.91 -9.22
C ALA A 95 24.55 -21.13 -10.74
N ASP A 96 24.10 -20.20 -11.58
CA ASP A 96 24.38 -20.21 -13.02
C ASP A 96 25.87 -19.88 -13.30
N GLU A 97 26.44 -18.90 -12.60
CA GLU A 97 27.85 -18.52 -12.72
C GLU A 97 28.80 -19.67 -12.34
N ILE A 98 28.56 -20.34 -11.21
CA ILE A 98 29.34 -21.51 -10.79
C ILE A 98 29.27 -22.62 -11.83
N ARG A 99 28.10 -22.88 -12.42
CA ARG A 99 27.97 -23.90 -13.49
C ARG A 99 28.80 -23.52 -14.71
N ALA A 100 28.74 -22.27 -15.14
CA ALA A 100 29.54 -21.78 -16.27
C ALA A 100 31.05 -21.89 -15.99
N GLU A 101 31.49 -21.60 -14.76
CA GLU A 101 32.89 -21.76 -14.35
C GLU A 101 33.32 -23.23 -14.36
N GLN A 102 32.49 -24.13 -13.82
CA GLN A 102 32.76 -25.59 -13.82
C GLN A 102 32.90 -26.12 -15.25
N ASP A 103 32.02 -25.72 -16.17
CA ASP A 103 32.08 -26.08 -17.58
C ASP A 103 33.36 -25.55 -18.25
N ALA A 104 33.75 -24.30 -17.95
CA ALA A 104 34.98 -23.71 -18.46
C ALA A 104 36.24 -24.42 -17.94
N ILE A 105 36.26 -24.83 -16.66
CA ILE A 105 37.34 -25.62 -16.08
C ILE A 105 37.41 -27.00 -16.74
N ALA A 106 36.27 -27.68 -16.90
CA ALA A 106 36.20 -28.98 -17.56
C ALA A 106 36.73 -28.91 -19.01
N ALA A 107 36.36 -27.87 -19.76
CA ALA A 107 36.87 -27.64 -21.10
C ALA A 107 38.39 -27.42 -21.14
N ARG A 108 38.95 -26.63 -20.21
CA ARG A 108 40.41 -26.43 -20.08
C ARG A 108 41.14 -27.73 -19.75
N MET A 109 40.59 -28.55 -18.86
CA MET A 109 41.15 -29.85 -18.51
C MET A 109 41.15 -30.82 -19.69
N ALA A 110 40.07 -30.85 -20.47
CA ALA A 110 39.97 -31.66 -21.67
C ALA A 110 40.98 -31.24 -22.75
N PHE A 111 41.17 -29.93 -22.96
CA PHE A 111 42.17 -29.37 -23.88
C PHE A 111 43.61 -29.73 -23.46
N LEU A 112 43.91 -29.64 -22.17
CA LEU A 112 45.22 -30.03 -21.63
C LEU A 112 45.47 -31.53 -21.87
N ALA A 113 44.51 -32.40 -21.57
CA ALA A 113 44.64 -33.85 -21.74
C ALA A 113 44.87 -34.28 -23.21
N THR A 114 44.23 -33.59 -24.16
CA THR A 114 44.44 -33.82 -25.61
C THR A 114 45.79 -33.28 -26.10
N SER A 115 46.31 -32.22 -25.49
CA SER A 115 47.63 -31.65 -25.83
C SER A 115 48.79 -32.53 -25.31
N THR A 116 48.63 -33.23 -24.18
CA THR A 116 49.67 -34.12 -23.64
C THR A 116 49.81 -35.42 -24.44
N THR A 117 48.75 -35.87 -25.11
CA THR A 117 48.77 -37.12 -25.90
C THR A 117 49.44 -36.97 -27.28
N THR A 118 49.73 -35.75 -27.72
CA THR A 118 50.35 -35.49 -29.04
C THR A 118 51.89 -35.45 -29.03
N THR A 119 52.56 -35.67 -27.89
CA THR A 119 54.04 -35.57 -27.78
C THR A 119 54.77 -36.92 -27.88
N THR A 120 54.07 -38.05 -28.09
CA THR A 120 54.67 -39.41 -28.17
C THR A 120 54.58 -40.07 -29.54
N ALA A 121 54.51 -39.29 -30.63
CA ALA A 121 54.63 -39.81 -31.99
C ALA A 121 56.01 -39.48 -32.59
N PRO A 122 56.84 -40.48 -32.97
CA PRO A 122 58.09 -40.24 -33.69
C PRO A 122 57.82 -39.72 -35.12
N PRO A 123 58.76 -38.95 -35.72
CA PRO A 123 58.54 -38.34 -37.02
C PRO A 123 58.66 -39.37 -38.13
N ALA A 124 57.66 -39.45 -39.00
CA ALA A 124 57.70 -40.16 -40.27
C ALA A 124 57.31 -39.20 -41.41
N PRO A 125 57.81 -39.42 -42.64
CA PRO A 125 58.10 -38.32 -43.56
C PRO A 125 56.90 -37.86 -44.39
N ILE A 126 56.96 -36.57 -44.71
CA ILE A 126 56.28 -35.89 -45.81
C ILE A 126 56.14 -36.75 -47.07
N THR A 127 54.89 -37.03 -47.47
CA THR A 127 54.54 -37.38 -48.84
C THR A 127 53.34 -36.54 -49.31
N THR A 128 53.59 -35.85 -50.42
CA THR A 128 52.67 -35.09 -51.26
C THR A 128 51.78 -36.02 -52.09
N ALA A 129 50.47 -35.76 -52.15
CA ALA A 129 49.65 -35.86 -53.38
C ALA A 129 48.22 -35.34 -53.16
N ALA A 130 47.78 -34.44 -54.04
CA ALA A 130 46.42 -33.95 -54.26
C ALA A 130 45.50 -35.10 -54.80
N SER A 131 44.17 -35.02 -54.97
CA SER A 131 43.23 -33.93 -55.23
C SER A 131 41.79 -34.49 -55.23
N ALA A 132 40.82 -33.59 -55.01
CA ALA A 132 39.41 -33.59 -55.51
C ALA A 132 38.40 -34.58 -54.90
N GLY A 133 37.15 -34.22 -54.59
CA GLY A 133 36.41 -32.96 -54.70
C GLY A 133 34.94 -33.15 -54.26
N GLU A 134 34.18 -32.04 -54.21
CA GLU A 134 32.70 -31.95 -54.34
C GLU A 134 31.81 -32.44 -53.15
N THR A 135 30.70 -31.81 -52.71
CA THR A 135 29.97 -30.57 -53.04
C THR A 135 29.00 -30.22 -51.87
N THR A 136 28.62 -28.94 -51.80
CA THR A 136 27.30 -28.36 -51.41
C THR A 136 26.81 -28.25 -49.95
N SER A 137 26.57 -26.97 -49.61
CA SER A 137 25.38 -26.38 -48.97
C SER A 137 25.27 -26.32 -47.44
N GLY A 138 25.30 -25.08 -46.93
CA GLY A 138 24.76 -24.74 -45.61
C GLY A 138 25.34 -23.45 -45.03
N ALA A 139 24.79 -22.30 -45.41
CA ALA A 139 24.85 -21.08 -44.60
C ALA A 139 24.14 -21.33 -43.24
N PRO A 140 24.42 -20.60 -42.13
CA PRO A 140 24.27 -19.15 -42.12
C PRO A 140 25.26 -18.32 -41.27
N ALA A 141 25.26 -17.03 -41.62
CA ALA A 141 25.29 -15.84 -40.77
C ALA A 141 26.46 -15.65 -39.79
N THR A 142 27.48 -14.98 -40.30
CA THR A 142 28.40 -14.09 -39.60
C THR A 142 27.67 -12.95 -38.87
N ALA A 143 28.05 -12.76 -37.61
CA ALA A 143 28.20 -11.52 -36.86
C ALA A 143 27.35 -10.30 -37.28
N ALA A 144 26.29 -10.02 -36.51
CA ALA A 144 25.70 -8.69 -36.43
C ALA A 144 26.50 -7.84 -35.41
N PRO A 145 26.93 -6.62 -35.75
CA PRO A 145 27.44 -5.67 -34.79
C PRO A 145 26.28 -5.08 -33.99
N SER A 146 26.32 -5.24 -32.67
CA SER A 146 25.41 -4.61 -31.72
C SER A 146 25.68 -3.11 -31.63
N THR A 147 24.94 -2.32 -32.41
CA THR A 147 24.76 -0.88 -32.17
C THR A 147 23.99 -0.66 -30.86
N PRO A 148 24.44 0.22 -29.95
CA PRO A 148 23.69 0.56 -28.74
C PRO A 148 22.53 1.53 -29.08
N PRO A 149 21.31 1.34 -28.56
CA PRO A 149 20.33 2.42 -28.58
C PRO A 149 20.61 3.41 -27.44
N ALA A 150 20.32 4.67 -27.78
CA ALA A 150 20.48 5.90 -27.04
C ALA A 150 20.18 5.85 -25.52
N THR A 151 21.10 6.47 -24.79
CA THR A 151 20.91 7.34 -23.61
C THR A 151 19.66 7.07 -22.76
N ALA A 152 19.88 6.41 -21.62
CA ALA A 152 18.95 6.39 -20.50
C ALA A 152 18.62 7.83 -20.06
N ALA A 153 17.37 8.25 -20.30
CA ALA A 153 16.80 9.41 -19.63
C ALA A 153 16.57 9.05 -18.15
N ALA A 154 17.02 9.94 -17.26
CA ALA A 154 16.80 9.84 -15.82
C ALA A 154 15.31 9.70 -15.47
N PRO A 155 14.94 9.05 -14.34
CA PRO A 155 13.54 8.92 -13.94
C PRO A 155 12.94 10.31 -13.72
N PRO A 156 11.75 10.62 -14.28
CA PRO A 156 11.06 11.86 -13.96
C PRO A 156 10.66 11.85 -12.47
N SER A 157 11.01 12.93 -11.76
CA SER A 157 10.50 13.20 -10.42
C SER A 157 9.06 13.70 -10.53
N PHE A 158 8.11 12.98 -9.92
CA PHE A 158 6.70 13.31 -10.00
C PHE A 158 6.29 14.27 -8.87
N ALA A 159 5.97 15.51 -9.22
CA ALA A 159 5.17 16.39 -8.39
C ALA A 159 3.69 16.18 -8.75
N ILE A 160 2.93 15.51 -7.88
CA ILE A 160 1.52 15.15 -8.09
C ILE A 160 0.63 16.23 -7.44
N THR A 161 -0.09 16.98 -8.27
CA THR A 161 -1.07 17.99 -7.87
C THR A 161 -2.41 17.59 -8.46
N SER A 162 -3.28 16.99 -7.63
CA SER A 162 -4.70 16.63 -7.88
C SER A 162 -4.99 15.27 -8.57
N TYR A 163 -5.93 14.52 -7.97
CA TYR A 163 -6.22 13.09 -8.25
C TYR A 163 -7.55 12.83 -8.99
N SER A 164 -8.29 13.87 -9.38
CA SER A 164 -9.57 13.78 -10.10
C SER A 164 -9.48 14.64 -11.35
N GLY A 165 -9.40 14.00 -12.52
CA GLY A 165 -9.27 14.67 -13.83
C GLY A 165 -8.21 14.09 -14.78
N ASP A 166 -7.34 13.21 -14.29
CA ASP A 166 -6.12 12.79 -15.01
C ASP A 166 -6.07 11.28 -15.33
N ILE A 167 -7.19 10.56 -15.23
CA ILE A 167 -7.25 9.13 -15.54
C ILE A 167 -7.50 8.91 -17.03
N VAL A 168 -6.59 8.20 -17.70
CA VAL A 168 -6.66 7.82 -19.12
C VAL A 168 -6.70 6.30 -19.26
N SER A 169 -7.18 5.80 -20.40
CA SER A 169 -7.16 4.36 -20.70
C SER A 169 -5.99 4.01 -21.61
N VAL A 170 -5.19 3.01 -21.22
CA VAL A 170 -4.10 2.43 -22.00
C VAL A 170 -4.43 0.95 -22.19
N ASN A 171 -4.77 0.54 -23.41
CA ASN A 171 -5.22 -0.83 -23.74
C ASN A 171 -6.30 -1.37 -22.77
N GLY A 172 -7.25 -0.54 -22.38
CA GLY A 172 -8.32 -0.90 -21.44
C GLY A 172 -7.96 -0.76 -19.97
N ILE A 173 -6.69 -0.56 -19.61
CA ILE A 173 -6.25 -0.30 -18.24
C ILE A 173 -6.38 1.19 -17.95
N ARG A 174 -7.22 1.56 -16.99
CA ARG A 174 -7.36 2.97 -16.56
C ARG A 174 -6.19 3.35 -15.66
N VAL A 175 -5.42 4.38 -15.97
CA VAL A 175 -4.26 4.81 -15.18
C VAL A 175 -4.15 6.33 -15.16
N HIS A 176 -3.39 6.88 -14.22
CA HIS A 176 -3.08 8.30 -14.21
C HIS A 176 -2.21 8.67 -15.41
N LYS A 177 -2.44 9.85 -16.01
CA LYS A 177 -1.72 10.35 -17.20
C LYS A 177 -0.20 10.32 -17.05
N SER A 178 0.29 10.50 -15.82
CA SER A 178 1.73 10.53 -15.50
C SER A 178 2.43 9.19 -15.74
N ILE A 179 1.71 8.07 -15.67
CA ILE A 179 2.27 6.73 -15.93
C ILE A 179 1.81 6.15 -17.26
N ALA A 180 0.87 6.80 -17.96
CA ALA A 180 0.23 6.26 -19.16
C ALA A 180 1.23 5.90 -20.27
N ALA A 181 2.19 6.78 -20.57
CA ALA A 181 3.21 6.53 -21.58
C ALA A 181 4.10 5.34 -21.22
N ASN A 182 4.50 5.26 -19.94
CA ASN A 182 5.33 4.15 -19.45
C ASN A 182 4.57 2.82 -19.49
N VAL A 183 3.30 2.82 -19.11
CA VAL A 183 2.43 1.64 -19.15
C VAL A 183 2.21 1.19 -20.59
N GLN A 184 2.01 2.12 -21.53
CA GLN A 184 1.89 1.80 -22.94
C GLN A 184 3.16 1.15 -23.49
N ALA A 185 4.33 1.71 -23.18
CA ALA A 185 5.62 1.16 -23.58
C ALA A 185 5.86 -0.23 -22.96
N LEU A 186 5.49 -0.41 -21.68
CA LEU A 186 5.56 -1.69 -20.99
C LEU A 186 4.72 -2.75 -21.69
N LEU A 187 3.46 -2.45 -21.99
CA LEU A 187 2.54 -3.40 -22.65
C LEU A 187 3.01 -3.76 -24.07
N GLN A 188 3.57 -2.79 -24.79
CA GLN A 188 4.14 -3.01 -26.12
C GLN A 188 5.38 -3.91 -26.07
N ALA A 189 6.29 -3.65 -25.12
CA ALA A 189 7.49 -4.47 -24.93
C ALA A 189 7.12 -5.91 -24.51
N ALA A 190 6.19 -6.06 -23.57
CA ALA A 190 5.71 -7.38 -23.16
C ALA A 190 5.12 -8.14 -24.35
N ALA A 191 4.29 -7.50 -25.16
CA ALA A 191 3.69 -8.11 -26.35
C ALA A 191 4.75 -8.51 -27.40
N ALA A 192 5.78 -7.68 -27.60
CA ALA A 192 6.89 -8.00 -28.50
C ALA A 192 7.68 -9.25 -28.06
N ASP A 193 7.75 -9.48 -26.74
CA ASP A 193 8.36 -10.67 -26.14
C ASP A 193 7.37 -11.86 -26.03
N GLY A 194 6.20 -11.77 -26.66
CA GLY A 194 5.17 -12.82 -26.65
C GLY A 194 4.34 -12.90 -25.37
N VAL A 195 4.45 -11.92 -24.47
CA VAL A 195 3.72 -11.84 -23.20
C VAL A 195 2.55 -10.87 -23.33
N SER A 196 1.35 -11.43 -23.51
CA SER A 196 0.12 -10.62 -23.58
C SER A 196 -0.40 -10.28 -22.18
N LEU A 197 -0.09 -9.07 -21.72
CA LEU A 197 -0.57 -8.52 -20.44
C LEU A 197 -1.88 -7.74 -20.62
N SER A 198 -2.79 -7.92 -19.66
CA SER A 198 -4.01 -7.13 -19.46
C SER A 198 -4.13 -6.75 -17.98
N GLY A 199 -5.15 -6.01 -17.56
CA GLY A 199 -5.31 -5.74 -16.13
C GLY A 199 -6.36 -4.70 -15.76
N GLY A 200 -6.45 -4.45 -14.46
CA GLY A 200 -7.27 -3.39 -13.89
C GLY A 200 -6.38 -2.33 -13.22
N GLY A 201 -6.62 -1.06 -13.50
CA GLY A 201 -5.88 0.05 -12.87
C GLY A 201 -6.77 0.84 -11.92
N PHE A 202 -7.06 2.10 -12.27
CA PHE A 202 -7.81 3.04 -11.45
C PHE A 202 -9.15 2.47 -10.93
N ARG A 203 -9.33 2.58 -9.62
CA ARG A 203 -10.59 2.30 -8.92
C ARG A 203 -11.11 3.62 -8.34
N ASP A 204 -12.41 3.85 -8.50
CA ASP A 204 -13.02 5.10 -8.04
C ASP A 204 -12.94 5.24 -6.51
N PRO A 205 -12.26 6.27 -5.97
CA PRO A 205 -12.20 6.51 -4.53
C PRO A 205 -13.59 6.69 -3.92
N GLN A 206 -14.54 7.26 -4.67
CA GLN A 206 -15.90 7.44 -4.18
C GLN A 206 -16.63 6.11 -4.03
N ALA A 207 -16.39 5.15 -4.93
CA ALA A 207 -16.89 3.79 -4.78
C ALA A 207 -16.30 3.11 -3.53
N GLN A 208 -15.00 3.30 -3.25
CA GLN A 208 -14.37 2.77 -2.03
C GLN A 208 -14.94 3.40 -0.76
N ILE A 209 -15.19 4.72 -0.76
CA ILE A 209 -15.89 5.42 0.33
C ILE A 209 -17.30 4.85 0.51
N ASN A 210 -18.05 4.62 -0.58
CA ASN A 210 -19.40 4.06 -0.51
C ASN A 210 -19.40 2.63 0.05
N LEU A 211 -18.43 1.79 -0.33
CA LEU A 211 -18.25 0.45 0.23
C LEU A 211 -17.93 0.54 1.73
N ARG A 212 -17.11 1.50 2.16
CA ARG A 212 -16.82 1.72 3.58
C ARG A 212 -18.05 2.17 4.35
N ILE A 213 -18.85 3.08 3.79
CA ILE A 213 -20.13 3.50 4.39
C ILE A 213 -21.04 2.28 4.57
N ALA A 214 -21.14 1.42 3.56
CA ALA A 214 -22.00 0.24 3.59
C ALA A 214 -21.51 -0.85 4.55
N HIS A 215 -20.21 -1.11 4.59
CA HIS A 215 -19.64 -2.27 5.29
C HIS A 215 -19.08 -1.96 6.68
N CYS A 216 -18.71 -0.71 6.94
CA CYS A 216 -18.04 -0.26 8.16
C CYS A 216 -18.91 0.70 8.99
N GLY A 217 -19.89 1.37 8.35
CA GLY A 217 -20.70 2.44 8.93
C GLY A 217 -20.32 3.83 8.40
N SER A 218 -21.13 4.84 8.74
CA SER A 218 -21.04 6.19 8.14
C SER A 218 -20.22 7.20 8.94
N SER A 219 -19.64 6.83 10.09
CA SER A 219 -18.82 7.75 10.86
C SER A 219 -17.48 8.04 10.16
N GLN A 220 -16.86 9.19 10.44
CA GLN A 220 -15.51 9.49 9.94
C GLN A 220 -14.50 8.41 10.35
N TYR A 221 -14.66 7.86 11.56
CA TYR A 221 -13.88 6.71 11.99
C TYR A 221 -14.12 5.51 11.08
N ALA A 222 -15.37 5.11 10.85
CA ALA A 222 -15.72 3.98 9.98
C ALA A 222 -15.23 4.15 8.54
N ILE A 223 -15.22 5.37 8.00
CA ILE A 223 -14.85 5.64 6.60
C ILE A 223 -13.36 5.83 6.40
N TYR A 224 -12.60 6.39 7.35
CA TYR A 224 -11.17 6.70 7.13
C TYR A 224 -10.21 6.00 8.09
N GLN A 225 -10.70 5.49 9.23
CA GLN A 225 -9.83 5.08 10.33
C GLN A 225 -10.09 3.66 10.85
N MET A 226 -11.24 3.05 10.54
CA MET A 226 -11.56 1.69 10.96
C MET A 226 -10.69 0.68 10.18
N PRO A 227 -10.05 -0.30 10.84
CA PRO A 227 -9.31 -1.37 10.16
C PRO A 227 -10.23 -2.12 9.18
N ALA A 228 -9.71 -2.50 8.02
CA ALA A 228 -10.51 -3.20 7.00
C ALA A 228 -11.17 -4.47 7.57
N SER A 229 -10.48 -5.18 8.45
CA SER A 229 -10.96 -6.39 9.14
C SER A 229 -12.14 -6.16 10.11
N GLN A 230 -12.44 -4.91 10.49
CA GLN A 230 -13.60 -4.57 11.32
C GLN A 230 -14.86 -4.25 10.50
N CYS A 231 -14.75 -4.18 9.17
CA CYS A 231 -15.89 -4.03 8.26
C CYS A 231 -16.46 -5.39 7.86
N SER A 232 -17.72 -5.43 7.43
CA SER A 232 -18.37 -6.63 6.92
C SER A 232 -19.02 -6.40 5.55
N PRO A 233 -18.49 -7.00 4.46
CA PRO A 233 -17.20 -7.69 4.36
C PRO A 233 -15.99 -6.76 4.57
N PRO A 234 -14.78 -7.30 4.82
CA PRO A 234 -13.58 -6.48 4.99
C PRO A 234 -13.34 -5.55 3.80
N THR A 235 -13.14 -4.25 4.08
CA THR A 235 -13.10 -3.22 3.04
C THR A 235 -11.94 -2.25 3.26
N ALA A 236 -11.06 -2.12 2.27
CA ALA A 236 -9.87 -1.26 2.33
C ALA A 236 -10.23 0.22 2.51
N ARG A 237 -9.33 0.98 3.15
CA ARG A 237 -9.56 2.39 3.46
C ARG A 237 -9.41 3.27 2.21
N PRO A 238 -10.20 4.34 2.09
CA PRO A 238 -9.99 5.35 1.07
C PRO A 238 -8.69 6.13 1.31
N GLY A 239 -7.98 6.42 0.23
CA GLY A 239 -6.75 7.23 0.19
C GLY A 239 -5.44 6.45 0.42
N SER A 240 -5.51 5.17 0.84
CA SER A 240 -4.31 4.36 1.06
C SER A 240 -3.89 3.54 -0.16
N SER A 241 -4.76 3.35 -1.16
CA SER A 241 -4.46 2.50 -2.31
C SER A 241 -3.94 3.31 -3.49
N ASN A 242 -2.88 2.84 -4.13
CA ASN A 242 -2.41 3.43 -5.39
C ASN A 242 -3.41 3.23 -6.55
N HIS A 243 -4.34 2.28 -6.46
CA HIS A 243 -5.44 2.17 -7.43
C HIS A 243 -6.34 3.40 -7.43
N GLU A 244 -6.55 4.04 -6.27
CA GLU A 244 -7.38 5.24 -6.16
C GLU A 244 -6.72 6.47 -6.78
N LYS A 245 -5.39 6.42 -6.93
CA LYS A 245 -4.59 7.46 -7.58
C LYS A 245 -4.38 7.18 -9.07
N GLY A 246 -4.77 5.99 -9.55
CA GLY A 246 -4.42 5.49 -10.88
C GLY A 246 -2.92 5.19 -11.04
N LEU A 247 -2.21 4.94 -9.93
CA LEU A 247 -0.76 4.68 -9.88
C LEU A 247 -0.43 3.21 -9.61
N ALA A 248 -1.44 2.33 -9.61
CA ALA A 248 -1.28 0.89 -9.53
C ALA A 248 -2.06 0.17 -10.63
N ILE A 249 -1.59 -1.03 -10.96
CA ILE A 249 -2.17 -1.94 -11.93
C ILE A 249 -2.12 -3.35 -11.37
N ASP A 250 -3.27 -4.02 -11.37
CA ASP A 250 -3.35 -5.48 -11.22
C ASP A 250 -3.22 -6.10 -12.60
N PHE A 251 -2.05 -6.63 -12.90
CA PHE A 251 -1.81 -7.32 -14.15
C PHE A 251 -2.44 -8.72 -14.15
N SER A 252 -2.82 -9.13 -15.35
CA SER A 252 -3.43 -10.41 -15.67
C SER A 252 -2.88 -10.92 -17.00
N GLN A 253 -2.96 -12.22 -17.20
CA GLN A 253 -2.58 -12.88 -18.44
C GLN A 253 -3.66 -13.93 -18.77
N GLY A 254 -4.20 -13.88 -19.99
CA GLY A 254 -5.29 -14.78 -20.39
C GLY A 254 -6.55 -14.66 -19.53
N GLY A 255 -6.84 -13.46 -19.02
CA GLY A 255 -7.99 -13.17 -18.16
C GLY A 255 -7.86 -13.65 -16.70
N ARG A 256 -6.68 -14.11 -16.28
CA ARG A 256 -6.41 -14.54 -14.90
C ARG A 256 -5.37 -13.64 -14.25
N ALA A 257 -5.54 -13.36 -12.95
CA ALA A 257 -4.52 -12.65 -12.16
C ALA A 257 -3.18 -13.41 -12.22
N LEU A 258 -2.08 -12.65 -12.25
CA LEU A 258 -0.75 -13.26 -12.30
C LEU A 258 -0.42 -13.99 -11.01
N THR A 259 0.23 -15.14 -11.15
CA THR A 259 0.85 -15.89 -10.05
C THR A 259 2.37 -15.82 -10.18
N ARG A 260 3.12 -16.23 -9.14
CA ARG A 260 4.60 -16.30 -9.21
C ARG A 260 5.14 -17.21 -10.33
N SER A 261 4.32 -18.15 -10.80
CA SER A 261 4.65 -19.08 -11.90
C SER A 261 4.17 -18.60 -13.27
N SER A 262 3.44 -17.48 -13.35
CA SER A 262 2.95 -16.94 -14.62
C SER A 262 4.11 -16.34 -15.43
N SER A 263 4.13 -16.55 -16.75
CA SER A 263 5.14 -15.93 -17.61
C SER A 263 5.03 -14.41 -17.61
N GLY A 264 3.82 -13.86 -17.48
CA GLY A 264 3.59 -12.43 -17.25
C GLY A 264 4.28 -11.89 -16.00
N PHE A 265 4.25 -12.63 -14.89
CA PHE A 265 4.95 -12.23 -13.66
C PHE A 265 6.46 -12.27 -13.84
N ALA A 266 6.98 -13.34 -14.45
CA ALA A 266 8.40 -13.46 -14.73
C ALA A 266 8.92 -12.31 -15.60
N TRP A 267 8.16 -11.92 -16.63
CA TRP A 267 8.49 -10.81 -17.51
C TRP A 267 8.46 -9.46 -16.76
N LEU A 268 7.41 -9.20 -15.99
CA LEU A 268 7.29 -7.97 -15.19
C LEU A 268 8.41 -7.86 -14.16
N ARG A 269 8.76 -8.96 -13.48
CA ARG A 269 9.87 -8.98 -12.52
C ARG A 269 11.20 -8.58 -13.15
N ALA A 270 11.45 -8.96 -14.40
CA ALA A 270 12.66 -8.58 -15.11
C ALA A 270 12.63 -7.16 -15.71
N ASN A 271 11.44 -6.61 -16.01
CA ASN A 271 11.33 -5.42 -16.88
C ASN A 271 10.57 -4.23 -16.29
N ALA A 272 9.63 -4.43 -15.37
CA ALA A 272 8.68 -3.41 -14.93
C ALA A 272 9.36 -2.20 -14.27
N GLY A 273 10.49 -2.41 -13.57
CA GLY A 273 11.27 -1.33 -12.97
C GLY A 273 11.76 -0.30 -13.98
N ARG A 274 12.04 -0.71 -15.23
CA ARG A 274 12.43 0.19 -16.33
C ARG A 274 11.31 1.16 -16.74
N TYR A 275 10.07 0.81 -16.42
CA TYR A 275 8.87 1.59 -16.69
C TYR A 275 8.33 2.29 -15.43
N GLY A 276 9.05 2.22 -14.31
CA GLY A 276 8.68 2.88 -13.06
C GLY A 276 7.59 2.14 -12.27
N LEU A 277 7.44 0.83 -12.46
CA LEU A 277 6.55 -0.01 -11.66
C LEU A 277 7.34 -1.01 -10.81
N GLN A 278 6.88 -1.22 -9.59
CA GLN A 278 7.44 -2.10 -8.57
C GLN A 278 6.35 -3.05 -8.09
N ASN A 279 6.69 -4.30 -7.83
CA ASN A 279 5.75 -5.28 -7.32
C ASN A 279 5.54 -5.11 -5.82
N LEU A 280 4.29 -5.30 -5.37
CA LEU A 280 4.01 -5.62 -3.97
C LEU A 280 4.34 -7.12 -3.75
N PRO A 281 5.36 -7.49 -2.95
CA PRO A 281 5.89 -8.86 -2.93
C PRO A 281 4.87 -9.94 -2.51
N SER A 282 3.89 -9.56 -1.69
CA SER A 282 2.80 -10.40 -1.22
C SER A 282 1.74 -10.66 -2.31
N GLU A 283 1.65 -9.80 -3.34
CA GLU A 283 0.67 -9.85 -4.42
C GLU A 283 1.35 -9.87 -5.80
N PRO A 284 1.60 -11.05 -6.40
CA PRO A 284 2.29 -11.16 -7.70
C PRO A 284 1.62 -10.41 -8.86
N TRP A 285 0.30 -10.16 -8.77
CA TRP A 285 -0.46 -9.41 -9.76
C TRP A 285 -0.36 -7.89 -9.59
N HIS A 286 0.01 -7.37 -8.40
CA HIS A 286 -0.09 -5.95 -8.08
C HIS A 286 1.23 -5.21 -8.33
N TRP A 287 1.18 -4.17 -9.15
CA TRP A 287 2.34 -3.36 -9.53
C TRP A 287 1.99 -1.88 -9.45
N SER A 288 2.80 -1.12 -8.71
CA SER A 288 2.59 0.32 -8.48
C SER A 288 3.89 1.10 -8.52
N VAL A 289 3.81 2.42 -8.49
CA VAL A 289 5.01 3.29 -8.56
C VAL A 289 5.96 3.13 -7.38
N ASP A 290 5.48 2.62 -6.24
CA ASP A 290 6.22 2.49 -4.98
C ASP A 290 6.13 1.08 -4.35
N GLY A 291 5.52 0.11 -5.04
CA GLY A 291 5.40 -1.27 -4.56
C GLY A 291 4.39 -1.45 -3.43
N ARG A 292 3.44 -0.52 -3.29
CA ARG A 292 2.36 -0.52 -2.29
C ARG A 292 0.98 -0.38 -2.90
#